data_AF-A0A7C3DZ71-F1
#
_entry.id   AF-A0A7C3DZ71-F1
#
_cell.length_a   1.000
_cell.length_b   1.000
_cell.length_c   1.000
_cell.angle_alpha   90.00
_cell.angle_beta   90.00
_cell.angle_gamma   90.00
#
_symmetry.space_group_name_H-M   'P 1'
#
loop_
_entity.id
_entity.type
_entity.pdbx_description
1 polymer ?
#
loop_
_entity_poly.entity_id
_entity_poly.type
_entity_poly.pdbx_seq_one_letter_code
_entity_poly.pdbx_strand_id
1 'polypeptide(L)'
;MKRFLLIPVLALGLTLPTGLLAQAAAVIAKQRAKELRDQNNVRQGVPTPAASPSAAPNAGGNPAAPGATSKPLESALKRLVGQANPPSGAKEAVLQQLLAAARGPQKPGRAALQGFVDSLAACLSTATLEDTEVQRLATDLFALMNSATLSAERLQQVLADVQAILQVGGVRRAQAVAVTGQLRQIAQSLQQPATP
;
A
#
# COMPACT_ATOMS: atom_id res chain seq x y z
N MET A 1 5.79 39.56 -53.88
CA MET A 1 5.76 38.08 -53.75
C MET A 1 6.90 37.70 -52.81
N LYS A 2 6.71 37.33 -51.54
CA LYS A 2 6.16 36.07 -51.02
C LYS A 2 5.86 36.31 -49.53
N ARG A 3 4.66 35.99 -49.09
CA ARG A 3 4.16 36.19 -47.72
C ARG A 3 4.77 35.13 -46.80
N PHE A 4 5.51 35.53 -45.76
CA PHE A 4 5.82 34.65 -44.64
C PHE A 4 4.96 35.02 -43.44
N LEU A 5 4.07 34.09 -43.13
CA LEU A 5 3.10 34.05 -42.05
C LEU A 5 3.74 33.26 -40.91
N LEU A 6 3.90 33.85 -39.72
CA LEU A 6 4.29 33.11 -38.51
C LEU A 6 3.72 33.78 -37.24
N ILE A 7 2.45 33.42 -37.00
CA ILE A 7 1.79 33.00 -35.75
C ILE A 7 2.28 33.63 -34.41
N PRO A 8 1.37 34.18 -33.60
CA PRO A 8 1.67 34.90 -32.35
C PRO A 8 2.01 33.96 -31.18
N VAL A 9 2.92 34.42 -30.32
CA VAL A 9 3.22 33.87 -28.99
C VAL A 9 2.03 34.14 -28.07
N LEU A 10 1.29 33.08 -27.73
CA LEU A 10 0.26 33.09 -26.70
C LEU A 10 0.85 32.47 -25.42
N ALA A 11 1.30 33.30 -24.49
CA ALA A 11 1.72 32.88 -23.16
C ALA A 11 0.48 32.63 -22.29
N LEU A 12 0.04 31.37 -22.23
CA LEU A 12 -1.02 30.93 -21.32
C LEU A 12 -0.39 30.51 -19.98
N GLY A 13 -0.40 31.43 -19.01
CA GLY A 13 0.01 31.16 -17.64
C GLY A 13 -0.98 30.22 -16.96
N LEU A 14 -0.60 28.96 -16.80
CA LEU A 14 -1.35 27.98 -16.02
C LEU A 14 -0.99 28.12 -14.53
N THR A 15 -1.79 28.87 -13.77
CA THR A 15 -1.70 28.88 -12.31
C THR A 15 -2.30 27.58 -11.76
N LEU A 16 -1.45 26.70 -11.22
CA LEU A 16 -1.92 25.53 -10.46
C LEU A 16 -2.41 25.96 -9.07
N PRO A 17 -3.57 25.48 -8.58
CA PRO A 17 -4.04 25.78 -7.23
C PRO A 17 -3.25 24.98 -6.18
N THR A 18 -2.47 25.70 -5.38
CA THR A 18 -1.69 25.26 -4.22
C THR A 18 -2.58 24.92 -3.00
N GLY A 19 -3.61 24.09 -3.17
CA GLY A 19 -4.63 23.85 -2.12
C GLY A 19 -4.70 22.43 -1.56
N LEU A 20 -4.34 21.41 -2.34
CA LEU A 20 -4.68 20.02 -2.01
C LEU A 20 -3.65 19.25 -1.14
N LEU A 21 -2.44 19.77 -0.97
CA LEU A 21 -1.41 19.14 -0.14
C LEU A 21 -1.51 19.49 1.35
N ALA A 22 -2.22 20.57 1.71
CA ALA A 22 -2.31 21.04 3.09
C ALA A 22 -3.29 20.20 3.95
N GLN A 23 -4.40 19.71 3.37
CA GLN A 23 -5.39 18.92 4.13
C GLN A 23 -4.89 17.51 4.45
N ALA A 24 -4.20 16.84 3.52
CA ALA A 24 -3.63 15.51 3.76
C ALA A 24 -2.54 15.56 4.83
N ALA A 25 -1.67 16.58 4.79
CA ALA A 25 -0.64 16.79 5.80
C ALA A 25 -1.23 17.10 7.19
N ALA A 26 -2.31 17.88 7.26
CA ALA A 26 -2.96 18.23 8.54
C ALA A 26 -3.59 17.00 9.23
N VAL A 27 -4.20 16.08 8.48
CA VAL A 27 -4.78 14.86 9.06
C VAL A 27 -3.68 13.90 9.54
N ILE A 28 -2.62 13.74 8.73
CA ILE A 28 -1.49 12.87 9.05
C ILE A 28 -0.69 13.41 10.25
N ALA A 29 -0.45 14.72 10.30
CA ALA A 29 0.23 15.38 11.42
C ALA A 29 -0.59 15.27 12.71
N LYS A 30 -1.92 15.40 12.63
CA LYS A 30 -2.80 15.28 13.80
C LYS A 30 -2.85 13.85 14.36
N GLN A 31 -2.82 12.83 13.49
CA GLN A 31 -2.71 11.44 13.92
C GLN A 31 -1.35 11.13 14.56
N ARG A 32 -0.25 11.61 13.96
CA ARG A 32 1.10 11.46 14.54
C ARG A 32 1.24 12.12 15.89
N ALA A 33 0.69 13.33 16.06
CA ALA A 33 0.71 14.04 17.34
C ALA A 33 -0.08 13.30 18.43
N LYS A 34 -1.20 12.67 18.07
CA LYS A 34 -1.99 11.86 19.01
C LYS A 34 -1.26 10.58 19.41
N GLU A 35 -0.63 9.88 18.46
CA GLU A 35 0.15 8.66 18.69
C GLU A 35 1.41 8.92 19.55
N LEU A 36 2.11 10.02 19.31
CA LEU A 36 3.24 10.46 20.14
C LEU A 36 2.82 10.78 21.58
N ARG A 37 1.65 11.43 21.75
CA ARG A 37 1.11 11.74 23.07
C ARG A 37 0.70 10.48 23.83
N ASP A 38 0.07 9.52 23.15
CA ASP A 38 -0.37 8.25 23.75
C ASP A 38 0.84 7.41 24.18
N GLN A 39 1.85 7.28 23.32
CA GLN A 39 3.11 6.62 23.67
C GLN A 39 3.85 7.30 24.83
N ASN A 40 3.86 8.63 24.88
CA ASN A 40 4.48 9.34 25.98
C ASN A 40 3.72 9.11 27.31
N ASN A 41 2.39 9.12 27.25
CA ASN A 41 1.53 8.90 28.41
C ASN A 41 1.65 7.48 28.98
N VAL A 42 1.73 6.46 28.11
CA VAL A 42 1.91 5.05 28.51
C VAL A 42 3.28 4.83 29.15
N ARG A 43 4.33 5.53 28.68
CA ARG A 43 5.67 5.47 29.29
C ARG A 43 5.79 6.26 30.59
N GLN A 44 4.88 7.21 30.84
CA GLN A 44 4.91 8.07 32.04
C GLN A 44 3.95 7.63 33.16
N GLY A 45 3.24 6.50 33.01
CA GLY A 45 2.61 5.79 34.13
C GLY A 45 1.54 6.57 34.90
N VAL A 46 0.86 7.53 34.28
CA VAL A 46 -0.23 8.31 34.91
C VAL A 46 -1.61 7.69 34.60
N PRO A 47 -2.42 7.33 35.62
CA PRO A 47 -3.77 6.81 35.40
C PRO A 47 -4.72 7.91 34.88
N THR A 48 -5.42 7.64 33.78
CA THR A 48 -6.45 8.52 33.21
C THR A 48 -7.71 8.58 34.08
N PRO A 49 -8.31 9.77 34.31
CA PRO A 49 -9.60 9.88 35.01
C PRO A 49 -10.74 9.26 34.18
N ALA A 50 -11.64 8.53 34.85
CA ALA A 50 -12.85 7.97 34.27
C ALA A 50 -13.82 9.08 33.85
N ALA A 51 -14.28 9.04 32.59
CA ALA A 51 -15.39 9.87 32.11
C ALA A 51 -16.59 8.97 31.75
N SER A 52 -17.75 9.31 32.31
CA SER A 52 -19.05 8.67 32.17
C SER A 52 -19.63 8.74 30.74
N PRO A 53 -20.61 7.88 30.39
CA PRO A 53 -20.93 7.56 29.00
C PRO A 53 -21.89 8.57 28.36
N SER A 54 -21.56 9.05 27.15
CA SER A 54 -22.53 9.60 26.21
C SER A 54 -22.78 8.58 25.12
N ALA A 55 -24.06 8.22 24.93
CA ALA A 55 -24.54 7.29 23.93
C ALA A 55 -24.19 7.77 22.51
N ALA A 56 -23.52 6.90 21.75
CA ALA A 56 -23.38 7.01 20.30
C ALA A 56 -24.02 5.76 19.66
N PRO A 57 -24.59 5.87 18.44
CA PRO A 57 -25.40 4.81 17.85
C PRO A 57 -24.57 3.56 17.56
N ASN A 58 -25.17 2.39 17.81
CA ASN A 58 -24.63 1.10 17.41
C ASN A 58 -24.25 1.09 15.92
N ALA A 59 -22.96 1.08 15.63
CA ALA A 59 -22.41 0.37 14.49
C ALA A 59 -21.45 -0.67 15.06
N GLY A 60 -21.83 -1.95 14.94
CA GLY A 60 -20.98 -3.08 15.26
C GLY A 60 -19.74 -3.06 14.36
N GLY A 61 -18.72 -2.32 14.78
CA GLY A 61 -17.37 -2.39 14.24
C GLY A 61 -16.59 -3.33 15.14
N ASN A 62 -16.43 -4.57 14.69
CA ASN A 62 -15.45 -5.51 15.22
C ASN A 62 -14.14 -4.75 15.54
N PRO A 63 -13.48 -4.94 16.70
CA PRO A 63 -12.26 -4.23 17.04
C PRO A 63 -11.28 -4.37 15.89
N ALA A 64 -10.88 -3.25 15.28
CA ALA A 64 -9.78 -3.27 14.34
C ALA A 64 -8.58 -3.86 15.09
N ALA A 65 -8.11 -5.02 14.64
CA ALA A 65 -6.88 -5.60 15.16
C ALA A 65 -5.78 -4.50 15.14
N PRO A 66 -5.01 -4.34 16.24
CA PRO A 66 -4.04 -3.27 16.35
C PRO A 66 -2.98 -3.38 15.24
N GLY A 67 -2.69 -2.28 14.53
CA GLY A 67 -1.33 -2.03 14.03
C GLY A 67 -0.81 -2.80 12.82
N ALA A 68 -1.64 -3.19 11.86
CA ALA A 68 -1.11 -3.62 10.56
C ALA A 68 -0.47 -2.39 9.85
N THR A 69 0.85 -2.30 9.87
CA THR A 69 1.63 -1.25 9.19
C THR A 69 2.40 -1.87 8.02
N SER A 70 2.75 -1.10 6.99
CA SER A 70 3.55 -1.59 5.86
C SER A 70 5.02 -1.85 6.23
N LYS A 71 5.48 -1.36 7.39
CA LYS A 71 6.87 -1.44 7.86
C LYS A 71 7.44 -2.87 8.02
N PRO A 72 6.74 -3.83 8.64
CA PRO A 72 7.18 -5.23 8.66
C PRO A 72 7.19 -5.88 7.26
N LEU A 73 6.28 -5.48 6.37
CA LEU A 73 6.25 -5.97 4.99
C LEU A 73 7.45 -5.43 4.20
N GLU A 74 7.76 -4.14 4.32
CA GLU A 74 8.96 -3.52 3.73
C GLU A 74 10.23 -4.24 4.16
N SER A 75 10.40 -4.50 5.47
CA SER A 75 11.57 -5.20 6.00
C SER A 75 11.70 -6.62 5.43
N ALA A 76 10.57 -7.32 5.25
CA ALA A 76 10.56 -8.64 4.63
C ALA A 76 10.89 -8.58 3.12
N LEU A 77 10.38 -7.57 2.40
CA LEU A 77 10.68 -7.36 0.98
C LEU A 77 12.15 -7.02 0.75
N LYS A 78 12.77 -6.16 1.58
CA LYS A 78 14.21 -5.84 1.51
C LYS A 78 15.10 -7.08 1.60
N ARG A 79 14.64 -8.15 2.27
CA ARG A 79 15.36 -9.42 2.36
C ARG A 79 15.22 -10.31 1.11
N LEU A 80 14.31 -9.97 0.20
CA LEU A 80 14.09 -10.68 -1.07
C LEU A 80 14.74 -9.97 -2.27
N VAL A 81 14.85 -8.63 -2.23
CA VAL A 81 15.43 -7.85 -3.33
C VAL A 81 16.89 -8.23 -3.57
N GLY A 82 17.22 -8.53 -4.82
CA GLY A 82 18.57 -8.89 -5.26
C GLY A 82 19.09 -10.22 -4.69
N GLN A 83 18.25 -10.99 -4.00
CA GLN A 83 18.65 -12.24 -3.35
C GLN A 83 18.19 -13.45 -4.15
N ALA A 84 19.13 -14.09 -4.85
CA ALA A 84 18.90 -15.34 -5.57
C ALA A 84 18.47 -16.48 -4.62
N ASN A 85 19.02 -16.49 -3.40
CA ASN A 85 18.63 -17.41 -2.34
C ASN A 85 18.23 -16.61 -1.08
N PRO A 86 16.96 -16.21 -0.94
CA PRO A 86 16.52 -15.45 0.20
C PRO A 86 16.68 -16.26 1.50
N PRO A 87 16.97 -15.61 2.64
CA PRO A 87 17.16 -16.30 3.90
C PRO A 87 15.89 -17.07 4.30
N SER A 88 16.08 -18.23 4.94
CA SER A 88 15.00 -19.10 5.39
C SER A 88 13.93 -18.31 6.15
N GLY A 89 12.67 -18.46 5.74
CA GLY A 89 11.53 -17.74 6.31
C GLY A 89 11.25 -16.34 5.75
N ALA A 90 12.06 -15.78 4.85
CA ALA A 90 11.79 -14.45 4.27
C ALA A 90 10.49 -14.43 3.44
N LYS A 91 10.29 -15.43 2.57
CA LYS A 91 9.03 -15.61 1.83
C LYS A 91 7.85 -15.80 2.79
N GLU A 92 8.05 -16.57 3.85
CA GLU A 92 7.02 -16.87 4.84
C GLU A 92 6.63 -15.64 5.66
N ALA A 93 7.58 -14.76 5.97
CA ALA A 93 7.33 -13.47 6.59
C ALA A 93 6.46 -12.58 5.69
N VAL A 94 6.78 -12.46 4.40
CA VAL A 94 5.94 -11.71 3.44
C VAL A 94 4.52 -12.29 3.38
N LEU A 95 4.40 -13.61 3.30
CA LEU A 95 3.10 -14.30 3.28
C LEU A 95 2.28 -13.99 4.54
N GLN A 96 2.88 -14.06 5.72
CA GLN A 96 2.20 -13.75 6.98
C GLN A 96 1.76 -12.28 7.04
N GLN A 97 2.61 -11.35 6.61
CA GLN A 97 2.26 -9.93 6.58
C GLN A 97 1.11 -9.65 5.60
N LEU A 98 1.10 -10.27 4.43
CA LEU A 98 -0.01 -10.14 3.47
C LEU A 98 -1.30 -10.74 4.02
N LEU A 99 -1.24 -11.92 4.68
CA LEU A 99 -2.40 -12.53 5.33
C LEU A 99 -2.95 -11.71 6.51
N ALA A 100 -2.08 -10.97 7.22
CA ALA A 100 -2.46 -10.07 8.30
C ALA A 100 -3.02 -8.74 7.76
N ALA A 101 -2.50 -8.27 6.63
CA ALA A 101 -2.97 -7.07 5.95
C ALA A 101 -4.27 -7.30 5.17
N ALA A 102 -4.54 -8.54 4.75
CA ALA A 102 -5.73 -8.92 3.99
C ALA A 102 -7.01 -8.60 4.78
N ARG A 103 -7.72 -7.56 4.34
CA ARG A 103 -9.01 -7.14 4.87
C ARG A 103 -10.02 -7.10 3.75
N GLY A 104 -11.03 -7.96 3.87
CA GLY A 104 -12.16 -8.01 2.96
C GLY A 104 -13.16 -9.07 3.41
N PRO A 105 -14.40 -9.01 2.90
CA PRO A 105 -15.43 -10.03 3.11
C PRO A 105 -14.95 -11.46 2.82
N GLN A 106 -14.12 -11.67 1.80
CA GLN A 106 -13.50 -12.96 1.52
C GLN A 106 -11.98 -12.88 1.70
N LYS A 107 -11.48 -13.57 2.73
CA LYS A 107 -10.04 -13.63 2.98
C LYS A 107 -9.37 -14.49 1.89
N PRO A 108 -8.23 -14.05 1.29
CA PRO A 108 -7.55 -14.83 0.28
C PRO A 108 -7.07 -16.16 0.87
N GLY A 109 -7.21 -17.24 0.09
CA GLY A 109 -6.66 -18.53 0.48
C GLY A 109 -5.13 -18.45 0.62
N ARG A 110 -4.59 -19.13 1.64
CA ARG A 110 -3.13 -19.18 1.88
C ARG A 110 -2.35 -19.66 0.65
N ALA A 111 -2.90 -20.63 -0.09
CA ALA A 111 -2.29 -21.16 -1.32
C ALA A 111 -2.17 -20.10 -2.44
N ALA A 112 -3.19 -19.27 -2.63
CA ALA A 112 -3.16 -18.20 -3.63
C ALA A 112 -2.12 -17.13 -3.29
N LEU A 113 -2.06 -16.71 -2.03
CA LEU A 113 -1.02 -15.78 -1.56
C LEU A 113 0.37 -16.39 -1.61
N GLN A 114 0.53 -17.69 -1.34
CA GLN A 114 1.81 -18.37 -1.44
C GLN A 114 2.33 -18.40 -2.88
N GLY A 115 1.46 -18.71 -3.87
CA GLY A 115 1.83 -18.64 -5.29
C GLY A 115 2.22 -17.23 -5.75
N PHE A 116 1.53 -16.21 -5.24
CA PHE A 116 1.90 -14.82 -5.45
C PHE A 116 3.26 -14.47 -4.83
N VAL A 117 3.51 -14.85 -3.58
CA VAL A 117 4.78 -14.58 -2.89
C VAL A 117 5.95 -15.27 -3.57
N ASP A 118 5.76 -16.48 -4.09
CA ASP A 118 6.80 -17.19 -4.84
C ASP A 118 7.13 -16.48 -6.16
N SER A 119 6.09 -16.06 -6.89
CA SER A 119 6.24 -15.28 -8.14
C SER A 119 6.91 -13.92 -7.88
N LEU A 120 6.53 -13.25 -6.80
CA LEU A 120 7.13 -11.99 -6.36
C LEU A 120 8.60 -12.19 -5.99
N ALA A 121 8.93 -13.21 -5.20
CA ALA A 121 10.30 -13.51 -4.82
C ALA A 121 11.18 -13.85 -6.04
N ALA A 122 10.64 -14.58 -7.03
CA ALA A 122 11.33 -14.86 -8.28
C ALA A 122 11.60 -13.59 -9.11
N CYS A 123 10.71 -12.60 -9.07
CA CYS A 123 10.95 -11.30 -9.71
C CYS A 123 12.00 -10.49 -8.92
N LEU A 124 11.83 -10.40 -7.61
CA LEU A 124 12.67 -9.59 -6.71
C LEU A 124 14.11 -10.09 -6.62
N SER A 125 14.35 -11.39 -6.82
CA SER A 125 15.72 -11.96 -6.82
C SER A 125 16.60 -11.37 -7.92
N THR A 126 16.01 -10.91 -9.02
CA THR A 126 16.69 -10.25 -10.13
C THR A 126 16.53 -8.72 -10.11
N ALA A 127 15.73 -8.20 -9.18
CA ALA A 127 15.43 -6.79 -9.11
C ALA A 127 16.49 -6.00 -8.33
N THR A 128 16.74 -4.77 -8.77
CA THR A 128 17.59 -3.77 -8.09
C THR A 128 16.72 -2.58 -7.70
N LEU A 129 16.09 -2.67 -6.54
CA LEU A 129 15.21 -1.62 -6.01
C LEU A 129 15.94 -0.80 -4.94
N GLU A 130 15.78 0.53 -5.01
CA GLU A 130 16.22 1.43 -3.94
C GLU A 130 15.28 1.35 -2.72
N ASP A 131 15.73 1.81 -1.55
CA ASP A 131 14.94 1.75 -0.31
C ASP A 131 13.57 2.43 -0.45
N THR A 132 13.54 3.57 -1.14
CA THR A 132 12.31 4.32 -1.45
C THR A 132 11.33 3.50 -2.29
N GLU A 133 11.84 2.74 -3.26
CA GLU A 133 11.03 1.90 -4.15
C GLU A 133 10.48 0.68 -3.39
N VAL A 134 11.28 0.08 -2.50
CA VAL A 134 10.82 -1.01 -1.64
C VAL A 134 9.75 -0.54 -0.64
N GLN A 135 9.92 0.66 -0.08
CA GLN A 135 8.92 1.27 0.80
C GLN A 135 7.60 1.54 0.06
N ARG A 136 7.65 2.05 -1.17
CA ARG A 136 6.47 2.26 -2.02
C ARG A 136 5.79 0.93 -2.33
N LEU A 137 6.55 -0.07 -2.79
CA LEU A 137 6.04 -1.41 -3.08
C LEU A 137 5.35 -2.04 -1.86
N ALA A 138 5.93 -1.91 -0.66
CA ALA A 138 5.31 -2.40 0.57
C ALA A 138 3.99 -1.68 0.88
N THR A 139 3.95 -0.37 0.68
CA THR A 139 2.75 0.45 0.91
C THR A 139 1.64 0.09 -0.07
N ASP A 140 1.97 -0.11 -1.34
CA ASP A 140 1.02 -0.49 -2.38
C ASP A 140 0.46 -1.89 -2.18
N LEU A 141 1.33 -2.86 -1.86
CA LEU A 141 0.90 -4.22 -1.52
C LEU A 141 -0.03 -4.22 -0.31
N PHE A 142 0.30 -3.43 0.72
CA PHE A 142 -0.56 -3.28 1.88
C PHE A 142 -1.92 -2.66 1.51
N ALA A 143 -1.94 -1.64 0.65
CA ALA A 143 -3.16 -1.03 0.16
C ALA A 143 -4.03 -2.03 -0.65
N LEU A 144 -3.41 -2.84 -1.51
CA LEU A 144 -4.10 -3.89 -2.28
C LEU A 144 -4.70 -4.98 -1.39
N MET A 145 -4.02 -5.34 -0.30
CA MET A 145 -4.58 -6.27 0.69
C MET A 145 -5.75 -5.67 1.47
N ASN A 146 -5.89 -4.34 1.48
CA ASN A 146 -7.05 -3.62 2.01
C ASN A 146 -7.98 -3.10 0.89
N SER A 147 -7.98 -3.75 -0.28
CA SER A 147 -8.72 -3.29 -1.46
C SER A 147 -10.23 -3.26 -1.30
N ALA A 148 -10.80 -3.93 -0.29
CA ALA A 148 -12.22 -3.86 0.02
C ALA A 148 -12.73 -2.43 0.29
N THR A 149 -11.84 -1.51 0.68
CA THR A 149 -12.16 -0.09 0.91
C THR A 149 -11.68 0.85 -0.20
N LEU A 150 -10.99 0.32 -1.22
CA LEU A 150 -10.44 1.12 -2.32
C LEU A 150 -11.42 1.22 -3.49
N SER A 151 -11.55 2.43 -4.04
CA SER A 151 -12.24 2.66 -5.32
C SER A 151 -11.50 1.96 -6.48
N ALA A 152 -12.22 1.59 -7.54
CA ALA A 152 -11.65 0.92 -8.71
C ALA A 152 -10.51 1.71 -9.36
N GLU A 153 -10.65 3.03 -9.47
CA GLU A 153 -9.58 3.92 -9.98
C GLU A 153 -8.33 3.85 -9.11
N ARG A 154 -8.49 3.87 -7.78
CA ARG A 154 -7.35 3.80 -6.86
C ARG A 154 -6.66 2.45 -6.93
N LEU A 155 -7.44 1.37 -7.03
CA LEU A 155 -6.90 0.02 -7.23
C LEU A 155 -6.09 -0.09 -8.53
N GLN A 156 -6.58 0.50 -9.63
CA GLN A 156 -5.85 0.52 -10.90
C GLN A 156 -4.56 1.34 -10.82
N GLN A 157 -4.58 2.50 -10.13
CA GLN A 157 -3.39 3.30 -9.89
C GLN A 157 -2.33 2.53 -9.09
N VAL A 158 -2.74 1.86 -8.02
CA VAL A 158 -1.82 1.08 -7.16
C VAL A 158 -1.24 -0.11 -7.93
N LEU A 159 -2.04 -0.81 -8.74
CA LEU A 159 -1.53 -1.89 -9.60
C LEU A 159 -0.54 -1.37 -10.66
N ALA A 160 -0.80 -0.19 -11.22
CA ALA A 160 0.11 0.44 -12.17
C ALA A 160 1.43 0.87 -11.50
N ASP A 161 1.37 1.39 -10.27
CA ASP A 161 2.56 1.77 -9.50
C ASP A 161 3.43 0.56 -9.18
N VAL A 162 2.84 -0.54 -8.68
CA VAL A 162 3.56 -1.81 -8.46
C VAL A 162 4.25 -2.29 -9.75
N GLN A 163 3.55 -2.22 -10.89
CA GLN A 163 4.14 -2.60 -12.16
C GLN A 163 5.33 -1.70 -12.54
N ALA A 164 5.21 -0.40 -12.32
CA ALA A 164 6.24 0.58 -12.61
C ALA A 164 7.47 0.37 -11.72
N ILE A 165 7.28 0.21 -10.41
CA ILE A 165 8.36 -0.05 -9.43
C ILE A 165 9.14 -1.30 -9.83
N LEU A 166 8.46 -2.40 -10.16
CA LEU A 166 9.11 -3.63 -10.60
C LEU A 166 9.93 -3.41 -11.87
N GLN A 167 9.42 -2.64 -12.83
CA GLN A 167 10.13 -2.33 -14.07
C GLN A 167 11.35 -1.41 -13.84
N VAL A 168 11.23 -0.42 -12.95
CA VAL A 168 12.34 0.43 -12.53
C VAL A 168 13.45 -0.42 -11.89
N GLY A 169 13.07 -1.43 -11.10
CA GLY A 169 14.00 -2.41 -10.54
C GLY A 169 14.61 -3.40 -11.55
N GLY A 170 14.33 -3.26 -12.85
CA GLY A 170 14.89 -4.13 -13.89
C GLY A 170 14.13 -5.44 -14.13
N VAL A 171 12.97 -5.64 -13.50
CA VAL A 171 12.11 -6.81 -13.77
C VAL A 171 11.52 -6.69 -15.16
N ARG A 172 11.51 -7.81 -15.91
CA ARG A 172 10.93 -7.83 -17.26
C ARG A 172 9.44 -7.49 -17.22
N ARG A 173 8.99 -6.66 -18.16
CA ARG A 173 7.58 -6.23 -18.28
C ARG A 173 6.60 -7.40 -18.22
N ALA A 174 6.88 -8.51 -18.90
CA ALA A 174 6.01 -9.69 -18.89
C ALA A 174 5.83 -10.28 -17.47
N GLN A 175 6.91 -10.33 -16.68
CA GLN A 175 6.88 -10.82 -15.30
C GLN A 175 6.15 -9.83 -14.38
N ALA A 176 6.41 -8.53 -14.52
CA ALA A 176 5.70 -7.49 -13.75
C ALA A 176 4.18 -7.51 -14.03
N VAL A 177 3.78 -7.74 -15.29
CA VAL A 177 2.35 -7.89 -15.66
C VAL A 177 1.76 -9.18 -15.08
N ALA A 178 2.50 -10.29 -15.05
CA ALA A 178 2.02 -11.53 -14.43
C ALA A 178 1.76 -11.34 -12.92
N VAL A 179 2.71 -10.74 -12.20
CA VAL A 179 2.61 -10.46 -10.75
C VAL A 179 1.44 -9.52 -10.44
N THR A 180 1.29 -8.45 -11.21
CA THR A 180 0.16 -7.51 -11.03
C THR A 180 -1.19 -8.10 -11.44
N GLY A 181 -1.20 -9.02 -12.41
CA GLY A 181 -2.37 -9.83 -12.75
C GLY A 181 -2.83 -10.69 -11.58
N GLN A 182 -1.91 -11.39 -10.91
CA GLN A 182 -2.21 -12.16 -9.69
C GLN A 182 -2.72 -11.27 -8.56
N LEU A 183 -2.10 -10.11 -8.33
CA LEU A 183 -2.56 -9.14 -7.34
C LEU A 183 -3.97 -8.64 -7.61
N ARG A 184 -4.31 -8.37 -8.87
CA ARG A 184 -5.65 -7.97 -9.26
C ARG A 184 -6.67 -9.03 -8.90
N GLN A 185 -6.38 -10.31 -9.18
CA GLN A 185 -7.27 -11.42 -8.84
C GLN A 185 -7.48 -11.52 -7.33
N ILE A 186 -6.41 -11.41 -6.54
CA ILE A 186 -6.49 -11.42 -5.07
C ILE A 186 -7.33 -10.24 -4.55
N ALA A 187 -7.09 -9.04 -5.10
CA ALA A 187 -7.83 -7.84 -4.71
C ALA A 187 -9.30 -7.91 -5.11
N GLN A 188 -9.63 -8.49 -6.26
CA GLN A 188 -11.00 -8.75 -6.67
C GLN A 188 -11.70 -9.74 -5.75
N SER A 189 -11.03 -10.83 -5.35
CA SER A 189 -11.58 -11.75 -4.34
C SER A 189 -11.84 -11.04 -3.01
N LEU A 190 -10.96 -10.13 -2.59
CA LEU A 190 -11.15 -9.31 -1.38
C LEU A 190 -12.35 -8.34 -1.49
N GLN A 191 -12.74 -7.95 -2.69
CA GLN A 191 -13.90 -7.08 -2.95
C GLN A 191 -15.21 -7.86 -3.15
N GLN A 192 -15.14 -9.16 -3.44
CA GLN A 192 -16.34 -9.98 -3.62
C GLN A 192 -17.06 -10.19 -2.28
N PRO A 193 -18.40 -10.00 -2.22
CA PRO A 193 -19.16 -10.29 -1.02
C PRO A 193 -19.00 -11.78 -0.67
N ALA A 194 -18.92 -12.09 0.63
CA ALA A 194 -18.88 -13.46 1.10
C ALA A 194 -20.16 -14.17 0.64
N THR A 195 -20.03 -15.11 -0.29
CA THR A 195 -21.14 -15.98 -0.67
C THR A 195 -21.55 -16.80 0.56
N PRO A 196 -22.84 -16.80 0.96
CA PRO A 196 -23.34 -17.53 2.13
C PRO A 196 -23.26 -19.05 1.95
#